data_AF-A0A522E911-F1
#
_entry.id   AF-A0A522E911-F1
#
_cell.length_a   1.000
_cell.length_b   1.000
_cell.length_c   1.000
_cell.angle_alpha   90.00
_cell.angle_beta   90.00
_cell.angle_gamma   90.00
#
_symmetry.space_group_name_H-M   'P 1'
#
loop_
_entity.id
_entity.type
_entity.pdbx_description
1 polymer ?
#
loop_
_entity_poly.entity_id
_entity_poly.type
_entity_poly.pdbx_seq_one_letter_code
_entity_poly.pdbx_strand_id
1 'polypeptide(L)'
;MKKFLLLAVLGVVFVPSASVFAQEQAPSGSVDPVARCEAMVETSKERYDANQTRNADNASRISATIEKLEAFITKANELGADTSVLSSDMQTLSTYMNELEADYQAVQDNLSVMMQSDCETMTAEEYRSQVTNAKSLFEALRANVTAIRDLRTTIKTHIDEILSTIKE
;
A
#
# COMPACT_ATOMS: atom_id res chain seq x y z
N MET A 1 18.22 23.02 3.17
CA MET A 1 17.95 21.57 3.01
C MET A 1 16.97 20.96 4.03
N LYS A 2 16.44 21.72 5.00
CA LYS A 2 15.70 21.20 6.18
C LYS A 2 14.20 20.83 6.01
N LYS A 3 13.60 20.95 4.81
CA LYS A 3 12.15 20.71 4.60
C LYS A 3 11.80 19.65 3.55
N PHE A 4 12.78 19.16 2.79
CA PHE A 4 12.51 18.27 1.65
C PHE A 4 12.42 16.77 1.99
N LEU A 5 13.05 16.30 3.07
CA LEU A 5 12.90 14.90 3.51
C LEU A 5 11.49 14.62 4.05
N LEU A 6 10.90 15.57 4.80
CA LEU A 6 9.58 15.40 5.43
C LEU A 6 8.43 15.27 4.42
N LEU A 7 8.53 15.95 3.28
CA LEU A 7 7.45 15.99 2.27
C LEU A 7 7.37 14.71 1.43
N ALA A 8 8.48 14.00 1.22
CA ALA A 8 8.47 12.71 0.53
C ALA A 8 7.75 11.63 1.36
N VAL A 9 7.98 11.66 2.68
CA VAL A 9 7.41 10.77 3.70
C VAL A 9 5.90 10.98 3.91
N LEU A 10 5.40 12.21 3.71
CA LEU A 10 4.01 12.57 4.01
C LEU A 10 3.00 12.20 2.92
N GLY A 11 3.44 11.95 1.68
CA GLY A 11 2.54 11.88 0.51
C GLY A 11 2.30 10.50 -0.08
N VAL A 12 2.77 9.42 0.56
CA VAL A 12 2.62 8.05 0.06
C VAL A 12 1.56 7.34 0.90
N VAL A 13 0.30 7.55 0.55
CA VAL A 13 -0.77 6.68 1.02
C VAL A 13 -1.15 5.81 -0.16
N PHE A 14 -0.73 4.54 -0.08
CA PHE A 14 -1.36 3.49 -0.83
C PHE A 14 -2.82 3.46 -0.38
N VAL A 15 -3.74 3.97 -1.20
CA VAL A 15 -5.16 3.93 -0.92
C VAL A 15 -5.71 2.69 -1.60
N PRO A 16 -5.85 1.54 -0.92
CA PRO A 16 -6.70 0.48 -1.43
C PRO A 16 -8.11 1.07 -1.46
N SER A 17 -8.56 1.44 -2.65
CA SER A 17 -9.89 1.98 -2.83
C SER A 17 -10.89 0.88 -2.51
N ALA A 18 -11.39 0.88 -1.27
CA ALA A 18 -12.44 -0.02 -0.75
C ALA A 18 -13.66 -0.12 -1.69
N SER A 19 -13.83 0.90 -2.51
CA SER A 19 -14.84 1.04 -3.55
C SER A 19 -14.76 0.05 -4.72
N VAL A 20 -13.75 -0.83 -4.81
CA VAL A 20 -13.80 -1.95 -5.78
C VAL A 20 -14.98 -2.88 -5.46
N PHE A 21 -15.34 -3.02 -4.17
CA PHE A 21 -16.44 -3.89 -3.73
C PHE A 21 -17.54 -3.17 -2.93
N ALA A 22 -17.37 -1.88 -2.61
CA ALA A 22 -18.32 -1.16 -1.75
C ALA A 22 -19.69 -0.87 -2.39
N GLN A 23 -19.88 -1.15 -3.68
CA GLN A 23 -21.17 -0.95 -4.34
C GLN A 23 -22.01 -2.23 -4.30
N GLU A 24 -22.19 -2.76 -3.09
CA GLU A 24 -23.08 -3.86 -2.77
C GLU A 24 -24.53 -3.37 -2.55
N GLN A 25 -24.94 -2.28 -3.23
CA GLN A 25 -26.35 -1.92 -3.32
C GLN A 25 -26.84 -2.28 -4.71
N ALA A 26 -27.47 -3.46 -4.77
CA ALA A 26 -28.20 -3.91 -5.94
C ALA A 26 -29.16 -2.80 -6.41
N PRO A 27 -29.07 -2.33 -7.66
CA PRO A 27 -30.17 -1.58 -8.24
C PRO A 27 -31.40 -2.50 -8.19
N SER A 28 -32.44 -2.06 -7.49
CA SER A 28 -33.73 -2.74 -7.44
C SER A 28 -34.37 -2.68 -8.83
N GLY A 29 -34.01 -3.62 -9.68
CA GLY A 29 -34.46 -3.72 -11.06
C GLY A 29 -33.82 -4.94 -11.71
N SER A 30 -34.56 -5.58 -12.61
CA SER A 30 -34.20 -6.79 -13.36
C SER A 30 -33.03 -6.59 -14.34
N VAL A 31 -31.87 -6.17 -13.83
CA VAL A 31 -30.64 -6.06 -14.62
C VAL A 31 -30.07 -7.46 -14.78
N ASP A 32 -29.84 -7.85 -16.02
CA ASP A 32 -29.19 -9.09 -16.43
C ASP A 32 -27.93 -9.35 -15.55
N PRO A 33 -27.88 -10.49 -14.83
CA PRO A 33 -26.73 -10.85 -13.99
C PRO A 33 -25.39 -10.84 -14.73
N VAL A 34 -25.39 -11.16 -16.03
CA VAL A 34 -24.19 -11.16 -16.88
C VAL A 34 -23.74 -9.72 -17.12
N ALA A 35 -24.63 -8.85 -17.58
CA ALA A 35 -24.33 -7.43 -17.78
C ALA A 35 -23.85 -6.74 -16.49
N ARG A 36 -24.34 -7.18 -15.33
CA ARG A 36 -23.89 -6.67 -14.02
C ARG A 36 -22.49 -7.18 -13.66
N CYS A 37 -22.15 -8.42 -14.01
CA CYS A 37 -20.81 -8.97 -13.85
C CYS A 37 -19.80 -8.26 -14.76
N GLU A 38 -20.14 -8.08 -16.04
CA GLU A 38 -19.30 -7.38 -17.03
C GLU A 38 -19.00 -5.93 -16.61
N ALA A 39 -20.02 -5.17 -16.20
CA ALA A 39 -19.82 -3.80 -15.74
C ALA A 39 -18.91 -3.70 -14.50
N MET A 40 -19.00 -4.70 -13.60
CA MET A 40 -18.16 -4.77 -12.42
C MET A 40 -16.71 -5.15 -12.77
N VAL A 41 -16.51 -6.10 -13.69
CA VAL A 41 -15.19 -6.49 -14.19
C VAL A 41 -14.50 -5.31 -14.88
N GLU A 42 -15.21 -4.58 -15.75
CA GLU A 42 -14.66 -3.41 -16.46
C GLU A 42 -14.28 -2.28 -15.48
N THR A 43 -15.17 -1.97 -14.52
CA THR A 43 -14.87 -0.98 -13.48
C THR A 43 -13.67 -1.42 -12.61
N SER A 44 -13.53 -2.72 -12.36
CA SER A 44 -12.40 -3.27 -11.59
C SER A 44 -11.09 -3.16 -12.37
N LYS A 45 -11.13 -3.36 -13.69
CA LYS A 45 -10.00 -3.21 -14.61
C LYS A 45 -9.50 -1.77 -14.69
N GLU A 46 -10.39 -0.81 -14.91
CA GLU A 46 -9.99 0.62 -14.95
C GLU A 46 -9.34 1.07 -13.64
N ARG A 47 -9.91 0.63 -12.51
CA ARG A 47 -9.37 0.92 -11.17
C ARG A 47 -8.04 0.20 -10.92
N TYR A 48 -7.87 -1.01 -11.44
CA TYR A 48 -6.65 -1.77 -11.38
C TYR A 48 -5.52 -1.06 -12.13
N ASP A 49 -5.73 -0.67 -13.39
CA ASP A 49 -4.74 0.01 -14.23
C ASP A 49 -4.32 1.36 -13.60
N ALA A 50 -5.30 2.12 -13.13
CA ALA A 50 -5.06 3.40 -12.46
C ALA A 50 -4.36 3.25 -11.09
N ASN A 51 -4.57 2.14 -10.39
CA ASN A 51 -3.86 1.83 -9.14
C ASN A 51 -2.44 1.33 -9.42
N GLN A 52 -2.23 0.52 -10.46
CA GLN A 52 -0.90 -0.01 -10.81
C GLN A 52 0.10 1.12 -11.06
N THR A 53 -0.29 2.12 -11.85
CA THR A 53 0.56 3.28 -12.14
C THR A 53 0.88 4.08 -10.87
N ARG A 54 -0.13 4.31 -10.00
CA ARG A 54 0.06 5.01 -8.73
C ARG A 54 0.95 4.25 -7.76
N ASN A 55 0.87 2.92 -7.78
CA ASN A 55 1.65 2.07 -6.90
C ASN A 55 3.11 1.98 -7.33
N ALA A 56 3.39 1.99 -8.63
CA ALA A 56 4.75 2.10 -9.15
C ALA A 56 5.41 3.45 -8.74
N ASP A 57 4.68 4.57 -8.85
CA ASP A 57 5.16 5.88 -8.37
C ASP A 57 5.41 5.88 -6.85
N ASN A 58 4.46 5.33 -6.09
CA ASN A 58 4.58 5.21 -4.64
C ASN A 58 5.81 4.37 -4.23
N ALA A 59 6.05 3.23 -4.89
CA ALA A 59 7.21 2.38 -4.64
C ALA A 59 8.52 3.14 -4.88
N SER A 60 8.63 3.85 -6.01
CA SER A 60 9.81 4.66 -6.33
C SER A 60 10.06 5.75 -5.28
N ARG A 61 9.01 6.43 -4.81
CA ARG A 61 9.11 7.47 -3.77
C ARG A 61 9.53 6.91 -2.42
N ILE A 62 9.11 5.68 -2.09
CA ILE A 62 9.52 5.00 -0.86
C ILE A 62 10.99 4.60 -0.93
N SER A 63 11.45 3.99 -2.02
CA SER A 63 12.86 3.64 -2.20
C SER A 63 13.77 4.87 -2.08
N ALA A 64 13.42 5.97 -2.75
CA ALA A 64 14.16 7.23 -2.63
C ALA A 64 14.13 7.86 -1.23
N THR A 65 13.17 7.47 -0.39
CA THR A 65 13.08 7.92 1.01
C THR A 65 13.96 7.05 1.91
N ILE A 66 13.98 5.74 1.69
CA ILE A 66 14.87 4.80 2.38
C ILE A 66 16.33 5.21 2.17
N GLU A 67 16.75 5.48 0.93
CA GLU A 67 18.11 5.94 0.61
C GLU A 67 18.50 7.22 1.37
N LYS A 68 17.55 8.17 1.51
CA LYS A 68 17.79 9.41 2.26
C LYS A 68 17.93 9.16 3.76
N LEU A 69 17.19 8.19 4.31
CA LEU A 69 17.27 7.82 5.72
C LEU A 69 18.58 7.09 6.02
N GLU A 70 19.03 6.21 5.13
CA GLU A 70 20.35 5.56 5.23
C GLU A 70 21.50 6.58 5.18
N ALA A 71 21.41 7.55 4.26
CA ALA A 71 22.36 8.65 4.20
C ALA A 71 22.34 9.52 5.47
N PHE A 72 21.15 9.77 6.03
CA PHE A 72 21.01 10.49 7.29
C PHE A 72 21.64 9.73 8.47
N ILE A 73 21.35 8.43 8.61
CA ILE A 73 21.94 7.56 9.64
C ILE A 73 23.47 7.59 9.55
N THR A 74 24.01 7.43 8.34
CA THR A 74 25.46 7.50 8.10
C THR A 74 26.03 8.82 8.59
N LYS A 75 25.42 9.94 8.20
CA LYS A 75 25.88 11.28 8.59
C LYS A 75 25.76 11.53 10.09
N ALA A 76 24.69 11.04 10.72
CA ALA A 76 24.47 11.18 12.15
C ALA A 76 25.51 10.39 12.96
N ASN A 77 25.84 9.17 12.53
CA ASN A 77 26.90 8.36 13.12
C ASN A 77 28.28 9.03 13.00
N GLU A 78 28.61 9.63 11.85
CA GLU A 78 29.85 10.41 11.67
C GLU A 78 29.95 11.60 12.63
N LEU A 79 28.80 12.14 13.05
CA LEU A 79 28.70 13.25 14.00
C LEU A 79 28.61 12.78 15.46
N GLY A 80 28.76 11.47 15.71
CA GLY A 80 28.78 10.89 17.05
C GLY A 80 27.41 10.70 17.70
N ALA A 81 26.32 10.85 16.94
CA ALA A 81 24.98 10.57 17.45
C ALA A 81 24.70 9.06 17.49
N ASP A 82 23.93 8.61 18.48
CA ASP A 82 23.39 7.25 18.52
C ASP A 82 22.22 7.13 17.53
N THR A 83 22.34 6.21 16.58
CA THR A 83 21.31 5.93 15.56
C THR A 83 20.79 4.49 15.63
N SER A 84 21.09 3.76 16.70
CA SER A 84 20.74 2.34 16.86
C SER A 84 19.24 2.09 16.72
N VAL A 85 18.42 2.90 17.40
CA VAL A 85 16.96 2.81 17.35
C VAL A 85 16.44 3.13 15.94
N LEU A 86 16.93 4.22 15.33
CA LEU A 86 16.53 4.60 13.97
C LEU A 86 16.93 3.52 12.93
N SER A 87 18.06 2.86 13.12
CA SER A 87 18.50 1.74 12.27
C SER A 87 17.57 0.53 12.43
N SER A 88 17.12 0.23 13.64
CA SER A 88 16.15 -0.83 13.92
C SER A 88 14.78 -0.53 13.28
N ASP A 89 14.31 0.71 13.38
CA ASP A 89 13.07 1.13 12.73
C ASP A 89 13.17 1.00 11.20
N MET A 90 14.33 1.32 10.62
CA MET A 90 14.58 1.17 9.19
C MET A 90 14.51 -0.29 8.72
N GLN A 91 15.04 -1.22 9.52
CA GLN A 91 14.91 -2.66 9.23
C GLN A 91 13.45 -3.11 9.28
N THR A 92 12.71 -2.65 10.31
CA THR A 92 11.27 -2.94 10.44
C THR A 92 10.48 -2.37 9.26
N LEU A 93 10.80 -1.16 8.82
CA LEU A 93 10.17 -0.53 7.65
C LEU A 93 10.43 -1.34 6.38
N SER A 94 11.66 -1.84 6.19
CA SER A 94 12.00 -2.71 5.06
C SER A 94 11.17 -4.00 5.05
N THR A 95 11.00 -4.64 6.21
CA THR A 95 10.13 -5.83 6.34
C THR A 95 8.69 -5.51 5.96
N TYR A 96 8.09 -4.46 6.51
CA TYR A 96 6.71 -4.09 6.17
C TYR A 96 6.54 -3.72 4.70
N MET A 97 7.57 -3.15 4.07
CA MET A 97 7.53 -2.85 2.65
C MET A 97 7.53 -4.11 1.78
N ASN A 98 8.32 -5.11 2.14
CA ASN A 98 8.33 -6.41 1.44
C ASN A 98 7.00 -7.14 1.62
N GLU A 99 6.42 -7.11 2.83
CA GLU A 99 5.09 -7.69 3.10
C GLU A 99 3.99 -6.97 2.33
N LEU A 100 4.04 -5.63 2.26
CA LEU A 100 3.09 -4.84 1.47
C LEU A 100 3.18 -5.15 -0.03
N GLU A 101 4.39 -5.35 -0.56
CA GLU A 101 4.60 -5.74 -1.96
C GLU A 101 4.01 -7.12 -2.25
N ALA A 102 4.23 -8.10 -1.36
CA ALA A 102 3.67 -9.43 -1.48
C ALA A 102 2.13 -9.44 -1.42
N ASP A 103 1.55 -8.73 -0.45
CA ASP A 103 0.09 -8.58 -0.34
C ASP A 103 -0.49 -7.91 -1.58
N TYR A 104 0.20 -6.91 -2.12
CA TYR A 104 -0.23 -6.24 -3.32
C TYR A 104 -0.21 -7.18 -4.53
N GLN A 105 0.86 -7.96 -4.71
CA GLN A 105 0.93 -8.95 -5.77
C GLN A 105 -0.21 -9.97 -5.65
N ALA A 106 -0.52 -10.43 -4.44
CA ALA A 106 -1.64 -11.34 -4.22
C ALA A 106 -3.00 -10.72 -4.60
N VAL A 107 -3.22 -9.43 -4.31
CA VAL A 107 -4.40 -8.70 -4.79
C VAL A 107 -4.42 -8.63 -6.31
N GLN A 108 -3.28 -8.37 -6.96
CA GLN A 108 -3.20 -8.32 -8.41
C GLN A 108 -3.55 -9.67 -9.05
N ASP A 109 -2.98 -10.75 -8.54
CA ASP A 109 -3.22 -12.10 -9.05
C ASP A 109 -4.70 -12.48 -8.88
N ASN A 110 -5.30 -12.15 -7.74
CA ASN A 110 -6.71 -12.41 -7.48
C ASN A 110 -7.65 -11.64 -8.43
N LEU A 111 -7.36 -10.36 -8.67
CA LEU A 111 -8.12 -9.55 -9.61
C LEU A 111 -7.94 -10.02 -11.06
N SER A 112 -6.74 -10.44 -11.44
CA SER A 112 -6.46 -11.01 -12.77
C SER A 112 -7.29 -12.27 -13.03
N VAL A 113 -7.41 -13.15 -12.04
CA VAL A 113 -8.29 -14.33 -12.11
C VAL A 113 -9.75 -13.92 -12.31
N MET A 114 -10.25 -12.96 -11.52
CA MET A 114 -11.62 -12.43 -11.67
C MET A 114 -11.88 -11.77 -13.03
N MET A 115 -10.87 -11.12 -13.62
CA MET A 115 -11.00 -10.47 -14.92
C MET A 115 -10.93 -11.45 -16.10
N GLN A 116 -10.32 -12.62 -15.89
CA GLN A 116 -10.20 -13.67 -16.90
C GLN A 116 -11.33 -14.70 -16.80
N SER A 117 -12.04 -14.76 -15.68
CA SER A 117 -13.22 -15.62 -15.54
C SER A 117 -14.36 -15.13 -16.41
N ASP A 118 -14.92 -16.04 -17.20
CA ASP A 118 -16.09 -15.78 -18.03
C ASP A 118 -17.34 -15.64 -17.13
N CYS A 119 -17.96 -14.46 -17.17
CA CYS A 119 -19.18 -14.14 -16.43
C CYS A 119 -20.36 -15.07 -16.79
N GLU A 120 -20.33 -15.76 -17.94
CA GLU A 120 -21.34 -16.73 -18.33
C GLU A 120 -21.16 -18.09 -17.64
N THR A 121 -19.94 -18.45 -17.23
CA THR A 121 -19.61 -19.78 -16.68
C THR A 121 -19.28 -19.79 -15.20
N MET A 122 -18.97 -18.63 -14.60
CA MET A 122 -18.67 -18.51 -13.18
C MET A 122 -19.92 -18.78 -12.33
N THR A 123 -19.81 -19.75 -11.42
CA THR A 123 -20.88 -20.04 -10.45
C THR A 123 -20.96 -18.95 -9.38
N ALA A 124 -22.14 -18.81 -8.76
CA ALA A 124 -22.34 -17.87 -7.66
C ALA A 124 -21.44 -18.17 -6.44
N GLU A 125 -21.02 -19.42 -6.27
CA GLU A 125 -20.12 -19.84 -5.18
C GLU A 125 -18.68 -19.43 -5.46
N GLU A 126 -18.19 -19.64 -6.69
CA GLU A 126 -16.87 -19.16 -7.12
C GLU A 126 -16.77 -17.65 -7.00
N TYR A 127 -17.79 -16.91 -7.46
CA TYR A 127 -17.84 -15.46 -7.32
C TYR A 127 -17.74 -14.99 -5.86
N ARG A 128 -18.53 -15.58 -4.96
CA ARG A 128 -18.49 -15.24 -3.52
C ARG A 128 -17.14 -15.57 -2.90
N SER A 129 -16.52 -16.68 -3.30
CA SER A 129 -15.20 -17.07 -2.85
C SER A 129 -14.15 -16.03 -3.26
N GLN A 130 -14.17 -15.59 -4.52
CA GLN A 130 -13.25 -14.57 -5.03
C GLN A 130 -13.41 -13.23 -4.31
N VAL A 131 -14.65 -12.75 -4.13
CA VAL A 131 -14.93 -11.51 -3.38
C VAL A 131 -14.46 -11.61 -1.93
N THR A 132 -14.66 -12.75 -1.28
CA THR A 132 -14.20 -12.99 0.09
C THR A 132 -12.68 -12.97 0.18
N ASN A 133 -11.99 -13.63 -0.76
CA ASN A 133 -10.54 -13.64 -0.84
C ASN A 133 -9.98 -12.23 -1.06
N ALA A 134 -10.53 -11.50 -2.03
CA ALA A 134 -10.16 -10.12 -2.31
C ALA A 134 -10.31 -9.23 -1.07
N LYS A 135 -11.42 -9.37 -0.32
CA LYS A 135 -11.65 -8.63 0.92
C LYS A 135 -10.57 -8.91 1.96
N SER A 136 -10.23 -10.18 2.18
CA SER A 136 -9.16 -10.57 3.12
C SER A 136 -7.81 -9.98 2.73
N LEU A 137 -7.46 -10.02 1.45
CA LEU A 137 -6.22 -9.43 0.94
C LEU A 137 -6.20 -7.90 1.12
N PHE A 138 -7.34 -7.23 0.90
CA PHE A 138 -7.46 -5.79 1.15
C PHE A 138 -7.36 -5.43 2.64
N GLU A 139 -7.82 -6.29 3.54
CA GLU A 139 -7.68 -6.10 4.99
C GLU A 139 -6.21 -6.22 5.43
N ALA A 140 -5.49 -7.25 4.95
CA ALA A 140 -4.05 -7.40 5.17
C ALA A 140 -3.27 -6.17 4.66
N LEU A 141 -3.57 -5.75 3.44
CA LEU A 141 -2.91 -4.59 2.83
C LEU A 141 -3.18 -3.29 3.61
N ARG A 142 -4.40 -3.09 4.16
CA ARG A 142 -4.69 -1.94 5.04
C ARG A 142 -3.93 -2.01 6.37
N ALA A 143 -3.77 -3.19 6.94
CA ALA A 143 -3.00 -3.37 8.16
C ALA A 143 -1.54 -2.97 7.93
N ASN A 144 -0.92 -3.46 6.85
CA ASN A 144 0.45 -3.13 6.48
C ASN A 144 0.65 -1.63 6.20
N VAL A 145 -0.27 -1.00 5.46
CA VAL A 145 -0.23 0.47 5.25
C VAL A 145 -0.34 1.24 6.57
N THR A 146 -1.11 0.73 7.53
CA THR A 146 -1.27 1.37 8.84
C THR A 146 0.00 1.22 9.68
N ALA A 147 0.59 0.01 9.73
CA ALA A 147 1.85 -0.24 10.41
C ALA A 147 2.99 0.64 9.86
N ILE A 148 3.08 0.78 8.54
CA ILE A 148 4.06 1.67 7.89
C ILE A 148 3.82 3.13 8.29
N ARG A 149 2.56 3.59 8.33
CA ARG A 149 2.22 4.97 8.72
C ARG A 149 2.59 5.27 10.18
N ASP A 150 2.38 4.31 11.07
CA ASP A 150 2.68 4.45 12.49
C ASP A 150 4.19 4.46 12.70
N LEU A 151 4.90 3.49 12.11
CA LEU A 151 6.37 3.42 12.16
C LEU A 151 7.03 4.68 11.58
N ARG A 152 6.47 5.24 10.50
CA ARG A 152 6.91 6.52 9.94
C ARG A 152 6.86 7.66 10.97
N THR A 153 5.82 7.68 11.81
CA THR A 153 5.67 8.70 12.85
C THR A 153 6.75 8.53 13.92
N THR A 154 7.05 7.28 14.30
CA THR A 154 8.16 6.93 15.19
C THR A 154 9.52 7.34 14.62
N ILE A 155 9.82 6.96 13.37
CA ILE A 155 11.05 7.33 12.65
C ILE A 155 11.25 8.85 12.65
N LYS A 156 10.17 9.60 12.38
CA LYS A 156 10.23 11.07 12.39
C LYS A 156 10.63 11.61 13.75
N THR A 157 10.07 11.08 14.83
CA THR A 157 10.42 11.48 16.20
C THR A 157 11.90 11.21 16.48
N HIS A 158 12.39 10.01 16.17
CA HIS A 158 13.81 9.67 16.38
C HIS A 158 14.77 10.54 15.55
N ILE A 159 14.40 10.91 14.31
CA ILE A 159 15.16 11.87 13.51
C ILE A 159 15.21 13.24 14.19
N ASP A 160 14.06 13.73 14.68
CA ASP A 160 13.97 15.03 15.36
C ASP A 160 14.82 15.04 16.66
N GLU A 161 14.85 13.93 17.40
CA GLU A 161 15.71 13.72 18.58
C GLU A 161 17.20 13.72 18.23
N ILE A 162 17.63 12.91 17.25
CA ILE A 162 19.02 12.89 16.76
C ILE A 162 19.45 14.29 16.29
N LEU A 163 18.58 14.99 15.57
CA LEU A 163 18.83 16.36 15.11
C LEU A 163 18.89 17.38 16.25
N SER A 164 18.38 17.08 17.44
CA SER A 164 18.54 17.93 18.61
C SER A 164 19.91 17.72 19.25
N THR A 165 20.33 16.47 19.40
CA THR A 165 21.64 16.09 19.96
C THR A 165 22.81 16.59 19.13
N ILE A 166 22.71 16.58 17.80
CA ILE A 166 23.79 17.04 16.90
C ILE A 166 23.94 18.57 16.90
N LYS A 167 22.94 19.33 17.38
CA LYS A 167 22.96 20.81 17.37
C LYS A 167 23.54 21.43 18.65
N GLU A 168 23.73 20.64 19.70
CA GLU A 168 24.40 21.05 20.95
C GLU A 168 25.92 20.93 20.82
#